data_AF-A0A6G1RKW1-F1
#
_entry.id   AF-A0A6G1RKW1-F1
#
_cell.length_a   1.000
_cell.length_b   1.000
_cell.length_c   1.000
_cell.angle_alpha   90.00
_cell.angle_beta   90.00
_cell.angle_gamma   90.00
#
_symmetry.space_group_name_H-M   'P 1'
#
loop_
_entity.id
_entity.type
_entity.pdbx_description
1 polymer ?
#
loop_
_entity_poly.entity_id
_entity_poly.type
_entity_poly.pdbx_seq_one_letter_code
_entity_poly.pdbx_strand_id
1 'polypeptide(L)'
;SCHLPVPQVAPVAEIAAQTSKTSSEMAAEGDKLWGGRFSGSTDPVMEILNASITYDQRLSEVDIQGSMAYAKALEKAGILSKTELEKILSGLEKISEEWSKGVFVVTQSDEDIHTANERRLKE
;
A
#
# COMPACT_ATOMS: atom_id res chain seq x y z
N SER A 1 -29.26 -34.29 26.63
CA SER A 1 -28.61 -33.19 27.37
C SER A 1 -27.14 -33.15 27.05
N CYS A 2 -26.77 -32.32 26.08
CA CYS A 2 -25.37 -32.07 25.72
C CYS A 2 -25.05 -30.64 26.17
N HIS A 3 -24.35 -30.51 27.30
CA HIS A 3 -23.92 -29.24 27.88
C HIS A 3 -22.51 -28.96 27.35
N LEU A 4 -22.37 -28.02 26.42
CA LEU A 4 -21.07 -27.47 26.02
C LEU A 4 -20.80 -26.22 26.87
N PRO A 5 -19.56 -26.03 27.38
CA PRO A 5 -19.24 -24.88 28.23
C PRO A 5 -19.23 -23.58 27.42
N VAL A 6 -19.90 -22.57 27.96
CA VAL A 6 -19.87 -21.19 27.46
C VAL A 6 -18.48 -20.60 27.78
N PRO A 7 -17.77 -20.00 26.82
CA PRO A 7 -16.51 -19.32 27.10
C PRO A 7 -16.78 -18.11 28.01
N GLN A 8 -16.06 -18.01 29.12
CA GLN A 8 -16.11 -16.86 30.02
C GLN A 8 -15.62 -15.61 29.28
N VAL A 9 -16.54 -14.67 29.06
CA VAL A 9 -16.21 -13.30 28.68
C VAL A 9 -15.62 -12.59 29.90
N ALA A 10 -14.39 -12.10 29.75
CA ALA A 10 -13.73 -11.29 30.76
C ALA A 10 -14.50 -9.96 31.00
N PRO A 11 -14.51 -9.42 32.23
CA PRO A 11 -15.25 -8.22 32.55
C PRO A 11 -14.72 -6.99 31.80
N VAL A 12 -15.63 -6.15 31.32
CA VAL A 12 -15.43 -4.94 30.50
C VAL A 12 -14.61 -3.83 31.22
N ALA A 13 -14.20 -4.04 32.47
CA ALA A 13 -13.51 -3.05 33.29
C ALA A 13 -11.97 -3.06 33.15
N GLU A 14 -11.38 -4.03 32.46
CA GLU A 14 -9.91 -4.20 32.36
C GLU A 14 -9.33 -3.78 30.99
N ILE A 15 -10.03 -2.93 30.24
CA ILE A 15 -9.58 -2.39 28.94
C ILE A 15 -9.22 -0.88 29.06
N ALA A 16 -9.50 -0.24 30.21
CA ALA A 16 -9.43 1.22 30.37
C ALA A 16 -8.09 1.80 30.85
N ALA A 17 -7.02 0.99 30.98
CA ALA A 17 -5.77 1.44 31.62
C ALA A 17 -4.51 1.43 30.74
N GLN A 18 -4.64 1.13 29.44
CA GLN A 18 -3.51 1.12 28.49
C GLN A 18 -3.81 1.95 27.25
N THR A 19 -4.29 3.18 27.44
CA THR A 19 -4.49 4.18 26.37
C THR A 19 -3.73 5.47 26.65
N SER A 20 -2.59 5.40 27.33
CA SER A 20 -1.78 6.56 27.70
C SER A 20 -0.30 6.33 27.44
N LYS A 21 0.06 6.09 26.17
CA LYS A 21 1.38 6.38 25.55
C LYS A 21 1.48 5.61 24.24
N THR A 22 1.08 6.26 23.14
CA THR A 22 1.62 6.10 21.76
C THR A 22 0.71 6.82 20.77
N SER A 23 0.57 8.15 20.89
CA SER A 23 -0.02 8.98 19.81
C SER A 23 1.02 9.83 19.09
N SER A 24 2.29 9.74 19.48
CA SER A 24 3.36 10.61 18.96
C SER A 24 4.38 9.90 18.06
N GLU A 25 4.29 8.57 17.86
CA GLU A 25 5.37 7.78 17.21
C GLU A 25 4.92 6.97 15.98
N MET A 26 3.83 7.35 15.31
CA MET A 26 3.43 6.75 14.02
C MET A 26 3.35 7.78 12.88
N ALA A 27 4.07 8.91 13.02
CA ALA A 27 4.18 9.93 11.98
C ALA A 27 5.54 9.81 11.28
N ALA A 28 5.74 8.71 10.57
CA ALA A 28 6.79 8.49 9.58
C ALA A 28 6.38 7.23 8.79
N GLU A 29 6.40 7.14 7.46
CA GLU A 29 6.74 8.09 6.41
C GLU A 29 6.25 7.41 5.12
N GLY A 30 5.28 8.02 4.47
CA GLY A 30 4.73 7.55 3.21
C GLY A 30 4.18 8.77 2.51
N ASP A 31 4.97 9.33 1.59
CA ASP A 31 4.55 10.44 0.75
C ASP A 31 3.33 9.98 -0.04
N LYS A 32 2.14 10.28 0.48
CA LYS A 32 0.87 10.07 -0.21
C LYS A 32 0.94 10.83 -1.54
N LEU A 33 0.71 10.13 -2.65
CA LEU A 33 0.84 10.70 -4.01
C LEU A 33 -0.03 11.95 -4.22
N TRP A 34 -1.12 12.10 -3.47
CA TRP A 34 -2.07 13.23 -3.58
C TRP A 34 -2.20 14.08 -2.30
N GLY A 35 -1.36 13.85 -1.28
CA GLY A 35 -1.47 14.50 0.04
C GLY A 35 -0.86 15.91 0.14
N GLY A 36 -0.21 16.42 -0.90
CA GLY A 36 0.71 17.57 -0.83
C GLY A 36 0.13 18.93 -0.38
N ARG A 37 -1.20 19.06 -0.19
CA ARG A 37 -1.86 20.30 0.26
C ARG A 37 -2.38 20.24 1.70
N PHE A 38 -2.22 19.12 2.40
CA PHE A 38 -2.63 18.98 3.80
C PHE A 38 -1.44 19.24 4.73
N SER A 39 -1.66 19.98 5.82
CA SER A 39 -0.63 20.31 6.81
C SER A 39 -0.57 19.34 7.99
N GLY A 40 -1.37 18.27 7.97
CA GLY A 40 -1.46 17.27 9.03
C GLY A 40 -1.99 15.93 8.52
N SER A 41 -1.95 14.91 9.37
CA SER A 41 -2.40 13.56 9.04
C SER A 41 -3.89 13.52 8.72
N THR A 42 -4.26 12.69 7.74
CA THR A 42 -5.65 12.40 7.42
C THR A 42 -6.28 11.61 8.58
N ASP A 43 -7.56 11.84 8.88
CA ASP A 43 -8.29 11.03 9.86
C ASP A 43 -8.32 9.56 9.39
N PRO A 44 -8.05 8.56 10.26
CA PRO A 44 -8.02 7.15 9.87
C PRO A 44 -9.31 6.65 9.19
N VAL A 45 -10.47 7.19 9.58
CA VAL A 45 -11.75 6.86 8.93
C VAL A 45 -11.77 7.38 7.49
N MET A 46 -11.24 8.58 7.27
CA MET A 46 -11.12 9.16 5.94
C MET A 46 -10.12 8.40 5.07
N GLU A 47 -9.05 7.84 5.64
CA GLU A 47 -8.11 6.98 4.90
C GLU A 47 -8.78 5.70 4.40
N ILE A 48 -9.51 5.00 5.27
CA ILE A 48 -10.25 3.79 4.91
C ILE A 48 -11.30 4.08 3.83
N LEU A 49 -12.02 5.21 3.94
CA LEU A 49 -13.04 5.59 2.97
C LEU A 49 -12.47 5.94 1.59
N ASN A 50 -11.24 6.47 1.53
CA ASN A 50 -10.61 6.86 0.27
C ASN A 50 -9.78 5.74 -0.37
N ALA A 51 -9.34 4.74 0.40
CA ALA A 51 -8.54 3.64 -0.12
C ALA A 51 -9.34 2.77 -1.11
N SER A 52 -8.82 2.60 -2.32
CA SER A 52 -9.41 1.78 -3.37
C SER A 52 -8.69 0.45 -3.61
N ILE A 53 -7.54 0.22 -2.96
CA ILE A 53 -6.68 -0.97 -3.14
C ILE A 53 -7.44 -2.30 -3.08
N THR A 54 -8.41 -2.41 -2.16
CA THR A 54 -9.22 -3.63 -1.96
C THR A 54 -10.04 -4.03 -3.19
N TYR A 55 -10.29 -3.09 -4.09
CA TYR A 55 -11.05 -3.28 -5.31
C TYR A 55 -10.15 -3.19 -6.55
N ASP A 56 -9.31 -2.16 -6.65
CA ASP A 56 -8.54 -1.85 -7.85
C ASP A 56 -7.29 -2.72 -8.05
N GLN A 57 -6.89 -3.54 -7.07
CA GLN A 57 -5.76 -4.49 -7.22
C GLN A 57 -5.89 -5.42 -8.43
N ARG A 58 -7.11 -5.67 -8.91
CA ARG A 58 -7.36 -6.44 -10.15
C ARG A 58 -6.81 -5.76 -11.42
N LEU A 59 -6.45 -4.48 -11.32
CA LEU A 59 -5.88 -3.67 -12.41
C LEU A 59 -4.34 -3.69 -12.38
N SER A 60 -3.71 -4.48 -11.51
CA SER A 60 -2.25 -4.55 -11.36
C SER A 60 -1.52 -4.78 -12.67
N GLU A 61 -2.00 -5.72 -13.49
CA GLU A 61 -1.36 -6.06 -14.77
C GLU A 61 -1.38 -4.87 -15.75
N VAL A 62 -2.50 -4.18 -15.89
CA VAL A 62 -2.62 -3.06 -16.83
C VAL A 62 -1.90 -1.81 -16.32
N ASP A 63 -1.85 -1.60 -15.01
CA ASP A 63 -1.07 -0.53 -14.39
C ASP A 63 0.44 -0.72 -14.63
N ILE A 64 0.94 -1.93 -14.44
CA ILE A 64 2.36 -2.28 -14.70
C ILE A 64 2.68 -2.10 -16.19
N GLN A 65 1.82 -2.56 -17.09
CA GLN A 65 2.01 -2.37 -18.53
C GLN A 65 2.07 -0.89 -18.91
N GLY A 66 1.18 -0.07 -18.34
CA GLY A 66 1.18 1.38 -18.50
C GLY A 66 2.48 2.01 -18.01
N SER A 67 2.94 1.60 -16.83
CA SER A 67 4.21 2.06 -16.23
C SER A 67 5.43 1.69 -17.08
N MET A 68 5.49 0.47 -17.61
CA MET A 68 6.57 0.05 -18.53
C MET A 68 6.56 0.87 -19.83
N ALA A 69 5.38 1.16 -20.38
CA ALA A 69 5.25 1.98 -21.57
C ALA A 69 5.70 3.44 -21.30
N TYR A 70 5.32 3.99 -20.15
CA TYR A 70 5.71 5.34 -19.75
C TYR A 70 7.23 5.45 -19.50
N ALA A 71 7.84 4.49 -18.81
CA ALA A 71 9.29 4.44 -18.62
C ALA A 71 10.04 4.44 -19.97
N LYS A 72 9.57 3.65 -20.95
CA LYS A 72 10.12 3.66 -22.32
C LYS A 72 9.95 5.02 -23.02
N ALA A 73 8.84 5.72 -22.77
CA ALA A 73 8.65 7.07 -23.30
C ALA A 73 9.60 8.09 -22.66
N LEU A 74 9.85 7.98 -21.35
CA LEU A 74 10.79 8.84 -20.62
C LEU A 74 12.25 8.64 -21.08
N GLU A 75 12.67 7.41 -21.39
CA GLU A 75 14.00 7.17 -21.98
C GLU A 75 14.12 7.82 -23.37
N LYS A 76 13.10 7.67 -24.21
CA LYS A 76 13.06 8.34 -25.53
C LYS A 76 13.09 9.86 -25.44
N ALA A 77 12.51 10.42 -24.37
CA ALA A 77 12.53 11.85 -24.10
C ALA A 77 13.89 12.33 -23.50
N GLY A 78 14.81 11.41 -23.21
CA GLY A 78 16.11 11.72 -22.61
C GLY A 78 16.05 12.02 -21.11
N ILE A 79 14.93 11.70 -20.44
CA ILE A 79 14.75 11.88 -18.99
C ILE A 79 15.38 10.72 -18.22
N LEU A 80 15.31 9.50 -18.78
CA LEU A 80 15.96 8.31 -18.24
C LEU A 80 17.12 7.88 -19.14
N SER A 81 18.20 7.40 -18.54
CA SER A 81 19.21 6.62 -19.24
C SER A 81 18.70 5.21 -19.57
N LYS A 82 19.34 4.54 -20.53
CA LYS A 82 19.05 3.13 -20.85
C LYS A 82 19.21 2.21 -19.63
N THR A 83 20.23 2.44 -18.82
CA THR A 83 20.50 1.65 -17.61
C THR A 83 19.40 1.84 -16.57
N GLU A 84 18.87 3.05 -16.41
CA GLU A 84 17.73 3.31 -15.51
C GLU A 84 16.46 2.67 -16.04
N LEU A 85 16.21 2.76 -17.35
CA LEU A 85 15.08 2.10 -17.99
C LEU A 85 15.12 0.58 -17.75
N GLU A 86 16.26 -0.07 -18.00
CA GLU A 86 16.41 -1.52 -17.81
C GLU A 86 16.15 -1.94 -16.36
N LYS A 87 16.63 -1.17 -15.39
CA LYS A 87 16.36 -1.42 -13.96
C LYS A 87 14.87 -1.31 -13.64
N ILE A 88 14.20 -0.27 -14.13
CA ILE A 88 12.77 -0.05 -13.91
C ILE A 88 11.95 -1.19 -14.55
N LEU A 89 12.24 -1.55 -15.80
CA LEU A 89 11.53 -2.63 -16.50
C LEU A 89 11.72 -3.98 -15.78
N SER A 90 12.95 -4.30 -15.36
CA SER A 90 13.20 -5.54 -14.61
C SER A 90 12.49 -5.56 -13.25
N GLY A 91 12.42 -4.42 -12.55
CA GLY A 91 11.67 -4.29 -11.30
C GLY A 91 10.17 -4.51 -11.53
N LEU A 92 9.59 -3.85 -12.53
CA LEU A 92 8.18 -3.99 -12.90
C LEU A 92 7.80 -5.42 -13.32
N GLU A 93 8.70 -6.12 -14.03
CA GLU A 93 8.50 -7.54 -14.36
C GLU A 93 8.43 -8.42 -13.11
N LYS A 94 9.30 -8.22 -12.13
CA LYS A 94 9.26 -8.95 -10.86
C LYS A 94 7.96 -8.70 -10.11
N ILE A 95 7.49 -7.45 -10.07
CA ILE A 95 6.22 -7.09 -9.44
C ILE A 95 5.05 -7.77 -10.15
N SER A 96 5.06 -7.83 -11.48
CA SER A 96 4.06 -8.56 -12.27
C SER A 96 4.04 -10.05 -11.92
N GLU A 97 5.22 -10.66 -11.75
CA GLU A 97 5.32 -12.05 -11.28
C GLU A 97 4.76 -12.23 -9.87
N GLU A 98 4.99 -11.30 -8.95
CA GLU A 98 4.47 -11.37 -7.59
C GLU A 98 2.93 -11.31 -7.57
N TRP A 99 2.33 -10.41 -8.35
CA TRP A 99 0.87 -10.34 -8.51
C TRP A 99 0.29 -11.61 -9.13
N SER A 100 0.88 -12.10 -10.22
CA SER A 100 0.38 -13.31 -10.91
C SER A 100 0.49 -14.58 -10.07
N LYS A 101 1.51 -14.67 -9.20
CA LYS A 101 1.68 -15.78 -8.24
C LYS A 101 0.85 -15.60 -6.97
N GLY A 102 0.21 -14.45 -6.77
CA GLY A 102 -0.55 -14.13 -5.56
C GLY A 102 0.32 -13.98 -4.31
N VAL A 103 1.60 -13.63 -4.47
CA VAL A 103 2.57 -13.47 -3.37
C VAL A 103 2.88 -12.01 -3.06
N PHE A 104 2.36 -11.07 -3.86
CA PHE A 104 2.46 -9.63 -3.57
C PHE A 104 1.77 -9.31 -2.24
N VAL A 105 2.44 -8.55 -1.37
CA VAL A 105 1.91 -8.14 -0.07
C VAL A 105 1.49 -6.67 -0.12
N VAL A 106 0.17 -6.46 -0.10
CA VAL A 106 -0.43 -5.15 0.10
C VAL A 106 -0.20 -4.70 1.54
N THR A 107 0.22 -3.46 1.73
CA THR A 107 0.43 -2.86 3.05
C THR A 107 -0.66 -1.84 3.37
N GLN A 108 -0.75 -1.43 4.63
CA GLN A 108 -1.72 -0.41 5.06
C GLN A 108 -1.45 0.98 4.44
N SER A 109 -0.22 1.22 3.98
CA SER A 109 0.17 2.46 3.30
C SER A 109 -0.25 2.50 1.82
N ASP A 110 -0.70 1.38 1.26
CA ASP A 110 -1.14 1.30 -0.14
C ASP A 110 -2.57 1.83 -0.23
N GLU A 111 -2.72 3.03 -0.79
CA GLU A 111 -4.03 3.68 -0.95
C GLU A 111 -4.80 3.05 -2.14
N ASP A 112 -4.07 2.73 -3.21
CA ASP A 112 -4.55 2.24 -4.49
C ASP A 112 -3.49 1.34 -5.17
N ILE A 113 -3.84 0.72 -6.30
CA ILE A 113 -2.91 -0.15 -7.03
C ILE A 113 -1.63 0.58 -7.50
N HIS A 114 -1.73 1.88 -7.80
CA HIS A 114 -0.62 2.68 -8.30
C HIS A 114 0.44 2.86 -7.20
N THR A 115 0.02 3.32 -6.02
CA THR A 115 0.86 3.46 -4.82
C THR A 115 1.49 2.13 -4.42
N ALA A 116 0.75 1.01 -4.50
CA ALA A 116 1.26 -0.32 -4.19
C ALA A 116 2.42 -0.72 -5.12
N ASN A 117 2.22 -0.61 -6.43
CA ASN A 117 3.25 -0.95 -7.41
C ASN A 117 4.46 -0.01 -7.33
N GLU A 118 4.24 1.29 -7.15
CA GLU A 118 5.32 2.27 -6.99
C GLU A 118 6.14 2.06 -5.72
N ARG A 119 5.49 1.75 -4.59
CA ARG A 119 6.18 1.41 -3.34
C ARG A 119 7.05 0.18 -3.56
N ARG A 120 6.48 -0.90 -4.10
CA ARG A 120 7.20 -2.14 -4.31
C ARG A 120 8.39 -1.98 -5.26
N LEU A 121 8.30 -1.09 -6.25
CA LEU A 121 9.38 -0.80 -7.20
C LEU A 121 10.58 -0.08 -6.55
N LYS A 122 10.38 0.60 -5.41
CA LYS A 122 11.43 1.34 -4.68
C LYS A 122 12.21 0.46 -3.69
N GLU A 123 11.77 -0.78 -3.45
CA GLU A 123 12.38 -1.76 -2.54
C GLU A 123 13.46 -2.62 -3.22
#